data_AF-A0ABD5PM56-F1
#
_entry.id   AF-A0ABD5PM56-F1
#
_cell.length_a   1.000
_cell.length_b   1.000
_cell.length_c   1.000
_cell.angle_alpha   90.00
_cell.angle_beta   90.00
_cell.angle_gamma   90.00
#
_symmetry.space_group_name_H-M   'P 1'
#
loop_
_entity.id
_entity.type
_entity.pdbx_description
1 polymer ?
#
loop_
_entity_poly.entity_id
_entity_poly.type
_entity_poly.pdbx_seq_one_letter_code
_entity_poly.pdbx_strand_id
1 'polypeptide(L)'
;MEKRVRVYLAPHEYETYLDHCERRTRLGSRIIGESSPRIGKTVELRRNDFFVPDDPNVNIAFVRLRETKDTTEGENALGGKTRISWVPWDLYEEVQQYCEDNGIGGDDKIFDITSKRLGDLIKEAAEATAIATGNEDYRHITSHDFRAFYATNMVRRLGVDIETVMEMGSWGSRKAIEPYLASPLPRDLQNDLARAGVLERDVPVPPQLDEFGEILARLEKIERALDLDRVVDDVRDLTTSEVRALKHHVEEAETKSDQREFEATRSLNEFVNSVTLIGAATVWSGLALDRTVTRITREYNAMNATTAALTPVAGSSAYTIGLLAVILPLMVMSGTIISLDVIAAATGGVLGSTQFEFQGSIEK
;
A
#
# COMPACT_ATOMS: atom_id res chain seq x y z
N MET A 1 -41.95 1.68 7.22
CA MET A 1 -41.00 2.33 6.30
C MET A 1 -40.61 1.27 5.29
N GLU A 2 -41.09 1.39 4.06
CA GLU A 2 -40.84 0.39 3.01
C GLU A 2 -39.33 0.29 2.76
N LYS A 3 -38.79 -0.94 2.76
CA LYS A 3 -37.36 -1.18 2.58
C LYS A 3 -37.03 -0.80 1.15
N ARG A 4 -36.30 0.31 0.94
CA ARG A 4 -35.88 0.72 -0.40
C ARG A 4 -35.09 -0.43 -1.04
N VAL A 5 -35.54 -0.86 -2.21
CA VAL A 5 -34.79 -1.77 -3.08
C VAL A 5 -33.50 -1.06 -3.47
N ARG A 6 -32.35 -1.69 -3.23
CA ARG A 6 -31.05 -1.22 -3.74
C ARG A 6 -30.74 -1.96 -5.02
N VAL A 7 -30.37 -1.23 -6.04
CA VAL A 7 -29.98 -1.80 -7.33
C VAL A 7 -28.46 -1.93 -7.36
N TYR A 8 -27.96 -3.15 -7.46
CA TYR A 8 -26.53 -3.44 -7.58
C TYR A 8 -26.15 -3.64 -9.05
N LEU A 9 -26.08 -2.53 -9.79
CA LEU A 9 -25.83 -2.55 -11.24
C LEU A 9 -24.55 -3.34 -11.58
N ALA A 10 -24.66 -4.26 -12.53
CA ALA A 10 -23.52 -4.78 -13.27
C ALA A 10 -22.96 -3.71 -14.23
N PRO A 11 -21.69 -3.79 -14.66
CA PRO A 11 -21.11 -2.79 -15.57
C PRO A 11 -21.93 -2.61 -16.85
N HIS A 12 -22.43 -3.69 -17.45
CA HIS A 12 -23.26 -3.60 -18.66
C HIS A 12 -24.64 -2.96 -18.40
N GLU A 13 -25.25 -3.16 -17.21
CA GLU A 13 -26.51 -2.51 -16.85
C GLU A 13 -26.30 -1.01 -16.59
N TYR A 14 -25.17 -0.66 -15.99
CA TYR A 14 -24.76 0.73 -15.80
C TYR A 14 -24.56 1.44 -17.14
N GLU A 15 -23.83 0.85 -18.10
CA GLU A 15 -23.71 1.40 -19.45
C GLU A 15 -25.06 1.48 -20.17
N THR A 16 -25.90 0.43 -20.06
CA THR A 16 -27.25 0.44 -20.65
C THR A 16 -28.08 1.61 -20.12
N TYR A 17 -28.03 1.91 -18.82
CA TYR A 17 -28.68 3.10 -18.26
C TYR A 17 -28.10 4.41 -18.81
N LEU A 18 -26.77 4.49 -18.95
CA LEU A 18 -26.10 5.68 -19.46
C LEU A 18 -26.43 5.96 -20.93
N ASP A 19 -26.62 4.92 -21.75
CA ASP A 19 -27.01 5.04 -23.16
C ASP A 19 -28.39 5.68 -23.37
N HIS A 20 -29.25 5.63 -22.34
CA HIS A 20 -30.57 6.25 -22.35
C HIS A 20 -30.62 7.61 -21.64
N CYS A 21 -29.47 8.09 -21.16
CA CYS A 21 -29.38 9.41 -20.52
C CYS A 21 -29.14 10.51 -21.55
N GLU A 22 -29.83 11.64 -21.40
CA GLU A 22 -29.35 12.89 -21.99
C GLU A 22 -27.97 13.26 -21.45
N ARG A 23 -27.16 13.95 -22.26
CA ARG A 23 -25.74 14.25 -21.96
C ARG A 23 -25.48 14.78 -20.54
N ARG A 24 -26.28 15.74 -20.06
CA ARG A 24 -26.11 16.30 -18.70
C ARG A 24 -26.38 15.26 -17.61
N THR A 25 -27.45 14.49 -17.75
CA THR A 25 -27.82 13.42 -16.82
C THR A 25 -26.78 12.31 -16.85
N ARG A 26 -26.31 11.94 -18.05
CA ARG A 26 -25.23 10.98 -18.27
C ARG A 26 -23.99 11.42 -17.48
N LEU A 27 -23.52 12.65 -17.69
CA LEU A 27 -22.33 13.18 -17.01
C LEU A 27 -22.50 13.20 -15.48
N GLY A 28 -23.65 13.63 -14.98
CA GLY A 28 -23.94 13.62 -13.55
C GLY A 28 -23.96 12.21 -12.94
N SER A 29 -24.57 11.25 -13.64
CA SER A 29 -24.57 9.84 -13.26
C SER A 29 -23.17 9.24 -13.27
N ARG A 30 -22.36 9.53 -14.32
CA ARG A 30 -20.95 9.13 -14.41
C ARG A 30 -20.14 9.60 -13.23
N ILE A 31 -20.18 10.91 -12.95
CA ILE A 31 -19.44 11.50 -11.85
C ILE A 31 -19.77 10.80 -10.52
N ILE A 32 -21.05 10.50 -10.25
CA ILE A 32 -21.46 9.79 -9.03
C ILE A 32 -20.99 8.33 -9.05
N GLY A 33 -21.17 7.63 -10.16
CA GLY A 33 -20.89 6.19 -10.30
C GLY A 33 -19.43 5.83 -10.39
N GLU A 34 -18.60 6.75 -10.87
CA GLU A 34 -17.18 6.50 -11.17
C GLU A 34 -16.23 7.24 -10.23
N SER A 35 -16.70 8.27 -9.51
CA SER A 35 -15.86 9.01 -8.55
C SER A 35 -16.50 9.19 -7.16
N SER A 36 -17.70 8.66 -6.92
CA SER A 36 -18.36 8.63 -5.60
C SER A 36 -18.53 9.96 -4.84
N PRO A 37 -18.79 11.13 -5.46
CA PRO A 37 -19.46 12.21 -4.75
C PRO A 37 -20.90 11.81 -4.40
N ARG A 38 -21.50 12.49 -3.41
CA ARG A 38 -22.96 12.46 -3.22
C ARG A 38 -23.60 13.41 -4.23
N ILE A 39 -24.86 13.18 -4.59
CA ILE A 39 -25.59 14.04 -5.54
C ILE A 39 -25.52 15.53 -5.19
N GLY A 40 -25.63 15.88 -3.90
CA GLY A 40 -25.50 17.26 -3.44
C GLY A 40 -24.12 17.87 -3.67
N LYS A 41 -23.07 17.05 -3.60
CA LYS A 41 -21.71 17.47 -3.96
C LYS A 41 -21.47 17.49 -5.45
N THR A 42 -22.12 16.61 -6.21
CA THR A 42 -22.02 16.57 -7.68
C THR A 42 -22.45 17.90 -8.30
N VAL A 43 -23.59 18.46 -7.85
CA VAL A 43 -24.08 19.75 -8.38
C VAL A 43 -23.28 20.97 -7.89
N GLU A 44 -22.36 20.79 -6.94
CA GLU A 44 -21.48 21.85 -6.45
C GLU A 44 -20.11 21.87 -7.17
N LEU A 45 -19.81 20.83 -7.97
CA LEU A 45 -18.53 20.70 -8.66
C LEU A 45 -18.34 21.78 -9.71
N ARG A 46 -17.11 22.28 -9.77
CA ARG A 46 -16.62 23.23 -10.76
C ARG A 46 -15.68 22.55 -11.74
N ARG A 47 -15.47 23.16 -12.91
CA ARG A 47 -14.53 22.63 -13.92
C ARG A 47 -13.14 22.39 -13.33
N ASN A 48 -12.59 23.36 -12.58
CA ASN A 48 -11.26 23.28 -11.94
C ASN A 48 -11.20 22.35 -10.71
N ASP A 49 -12.33 21.76 -10.30
CA ASP A 49 -12.27 20.67 -9.33
C ASP A 49 -11.78 19.38 -9.98
N PHE A 50 -11.84 19.24 -11.31
CA PHE A 50 -11.23 18.14 -12.06
C PHE A 50 -9.83 18.54 -12.50
N PHE A 51 -8.81 17.76 -12.13
CA PHE A 51 -7.42 18.10 -12.39
C PHE A 51 -6.53 16.87 -12.50
N VAL A 52 -5.41 17.03 -13.21
CA VAL A 52 -4.26 16.13 -13.14
C VAL A 52 -3.22 16.81 -12.24
N PRO A 53 -2.64 16.12 -11.24
CA PRO A 53 -1.65 16.73 -10.36
C PRO A 53 -0.39 17.15 -11.12
N ASP A 54 0.25 18.23 -10.67
CA ASP A 54 1.57 18.64 -11.14
C ASP A 54 2.67 17.82 -10.43
N ASP A 55 2.57 16.50 -10.56
CA ASP A 55 3.60 15.55 -10.12
C ASP A 55 4.02 14.73 -11.35
N PRO A 56 5.32 14.74 -11.72
CA PRO A 56 5.78 14.06 -12.94
C PRO A 56 5.55 12.55 -12.94
N ASN A 57 5.27 11.95 -11.78
CA ASN A 57 5.01 10.52 -11.64
C ASN A 57 3.50 10.20 -11.58
N VAL A 58 2.62 11.20 -11.67
CA VAL A 58 1.17 11.02 -11.54
C VAL A 58 0.46 11.47 -12.81
N ASN A 59 0.11 10.49 -13.65
CA ASN A 59 -0.58 10.71 -14.93
C ASN A 59 -2.06 10.30 -14.89
N ILE A 60 -2.74 10.48 -13.76
CA ILE A 60 -4.15 10.16 -13.58
C ILE A 60 -4.94 11.38 -13.10
N ALA A 61 -6.22 11.43 -13.48
CA ALA A 61 -7.11 12.52 -13.14
C ALA A 61 -7.78 12.30 -11.78
N PHE A 62 -8.06 13.41 -11.09
CA PHE A 62 -8.78 13.46 -9.83
C PHE A 62 -9.88 14.51 -9.85
N VAL A 63 -10.86 14.32 -8.97
CA VAL A 63 -11.86 15.31 -8.62
C VAL A 63 -11.69 15.75 -7.17
N ARG A 64 -11.63 17.06 -6.95
CA ARG A 64 -11.56 17.70 -5.63
C ARG A 64 -12.96 17.85 -5.05
N LEU A 65 -13.21 17.22 -3.91
CA LEU A 65 -14.49 17.25 -3.22
C LEU A 65 -14.38 18.16 -1.98
N ARG A 66 -14.91 19.38 -2.09
CA ARG A 66 -14.89 20.39 -1.02
C ARG A 66 -16.05 20.16 -0.05
N GLU A 67 -15.76 20.08 1.25
CA GLU A 67 -16.78 20.01 2.29
C GLU A 67 -17.11 21.40 2.83
N THR A 68 -18.41 21.69 2.96
CA THR A 68 -18.90 22.95 3.53
C THR A 68 -19.95 22.60 4.58
N LYS A 69 -19.49 22.23 5.79
CA LYS A 69 -20.21 22.48 7.05
C LYS A 69 -19.29 22.20 8.24
N ASP A 70 -18.83 23.27 8.90
CA ASP A 70 -18.49 23.22 10.32
C ASP A 70 -19.78 22.92 11.11
N THR A 71 -19.85 21.74 11.71
CA THR A 71 -20.72 21.47 12.87
C THR A 71 -19.98 20.58 13.86
N THR A 72 -18.77 20.98 14.22
CA THR A 72 -18.10 20.42 15.40
C THR A 72 -17.53 21.58 16.20
N GLU A 73 -18.29 22.08 17.17
CA GLU A 73 -17.67 22.68 18.35
C GLU A 73 -17.03 21.51 19.13
N GLY A 74 -15.71 21.56 19.30
CA GLY A 74 -14.94 20.56 20.04
C GLY A 74 -13.52 20.37 19.50
N GLU A 75 -12.58 20.00 20.37
CA GLU A 75 -11.13 19.88 20.11
C GLU A 75 -10.73 18.82 19.05
N ASN A 76 -11.70 18.17 18.42
CA ASN A 76 -11.51 17.22 17.30
C ASN A 76 -12.28 17.62 16.03
N ALA A 77 -12.53 18.92 15.84
CA ALA A 77 -13.03 19.45 14.57
C ALA A 77 -12.00 19.17 13.47
N LEU A 78 -12.28 18.19 12.61
CA LEU A 78 -11.56 18.01 11.35
C LEU A 78 -12.03 19.12 10.39
N GLY A 79 -11.51 20.33 10.59
CA GLY A 79 -11.89 21.51 9.80
C GLY A 79 -11.78 21.28 8.30
N GLY A 80 -12.84 21.59 7.56
CA GLY A 80 -12.81 21.83 6.11
C GLY A 80 -12.02 20.82 5.25
N LYS A 81 -12.05 19.52 5.57
CA LYS A 81 -11.23 18.53 4.86
C LYS A 81 -11.69 18.39 3.40
N THR A 82 -10.91 18.99 2.51
CA THR A 82 -10.97 18.71 1.08
C THR A 82 -10.38 17.33 0.83
N ARG A 83 -11.08 16.48 0.08
CA ARG A 83 -10.54 15.20 -0.38
C ARG A 83 -10.44 15.14 -1.89
N ILE A 84 -9.72 14.15 -2.38
CA ILE A 84 -9.65 13.82 -3.80
C ILE A 84 -10.23 12.42 -4.03
N SER A 85 -10.84 12.23 -5.19
CA SER A 85 -11.28 10.92 -5.67
C SER A 85 -10.74 10.71 -7.07
N TRP A 86 -10.35 9.49 -7.42
CA TRP A 86 -9.91 9.16 -8.78
C TRP A 86 -11.06 9.35 -9.78
N VAL A 87 -10.68 9.77 -11.00
CA VAL A 87 -11.59 9.96 -12.12
C VAL A 87 -11.02 9.17 -13.31
N PRO A 88 -11.80 8.26 -13.92
CA PRO A 88 -11.43 7.66 -15.20
C PRO A 88 -11.07 8.73 -16.25
N TRP A 89 -10.06 8.46 -17.06
CA TRP A 89 -9.53 9.47 -17.99
C TRP A 89 -10.58 9.96 -19.00
N ASP A 90 -11.38 9.04 -19.52
CA ASP A 90 -12.47 9.32 -20.44
C ASP A 90 -13.59 10.18 -19.79
N LEU A 91 -13.87 9.98 -18.51
CA LEU A 91 -14.77 10.85 -17.75
C LEU A 91 -14.16 12.25 -17.57
N TYR A 92 -12.86 12.35 -17.27
CA TYR A 92 -12.18 13.63 -17.17
C TYR A 92 -12.29 14.42 -18.50
N GLU A 93 -11.99 13.77 -19.63
CA GLU A 93 -12.12 14.35 -20.97
C GLU A 93 -13.57 14.77 -21.27
N GLU A 94 -14.55 13.92 -20.95
CA GLU A 94 -15.97 14.24 -21.15
C GLU A 94 -16.40 15.48 -20.34
N VAL A 95 -15.93 15.62 -19.09
CA VAL A 95 -16.17 16.81 -18.27
C VAL A 95 -15.58 18.05 -18.91
N GLN A 96 -14.32 17.99 -19.37
CA GLN A 96 -13.68 19.14 -20.02
C GLN A 96 -14.43 19.54 -21.29
N GLN A 97 -14.76 18.57 -22.14
CA GLN A 97 -15.51 18.82 -23.38
C GLN A 97 -16.91 19.38 -23.11
N TYR A 98 -17.62 18.85 -22.11
CA TYR A 98 -18.92 19.39 -21.71
C TYR A 98 -18.82 20.85 -21.26
N CYS A 99 -17.78 21.19 -20.50
CA CYS A 99 -17.58 22.56 -20.06
C CYS A 99 -17.28 23.49 -21.24
N GLU A 100 -16.45 23.06 -22.19
CA GLU A 100 -16.12 23.83 -23.39
C GLU A 100 -17.35 24.09 -24.27
N ASP A 101 -18.11 23.03 -24.56
CA ASP A 101 -19.32 23.11 -25.40
C ASP A 101 -20.40 24.03 -24.82
N ASN A 102 -20.42 24.20 -23.49
CA ASN A 102 -21.40 25.02 -22.77
C ASN A 102 -20.84 26.35 -22.26
N GLY A 103 -19.58 26.70 -22.59
CA GLY A 103 -18.95 27.94 -22.16
C GLY A 103 -18.78 28.07 -20.64
N ILE A 104 -18.58 26.95 -19.93
CA ILE A 104 -18.41 26.91 -18.47
C ILE A 104 -16.96 27.21 -18.11
N GLY A 105 -16.75 28.30 -17.37
CA GLY A 105 -15.45 28.74 -16.89
C GLY A 105 -14.87 27.84 -15.80
N GLY A 106 -13.59 28.04 -15.48
CA GLY A 106 -12.86 27.20 -14.51
C GLY A 106 -13.51 27.17 -13.12
N ASP A 107 -14.02 28.30 -12.65
CA ASP A 107 -14.65 28.46 -11.34
C ASP A 107 -16.18 28.33 -11.34
N ASP A 108 -16.77 28.11 -12.51
CA ASP A 108 -18.21 27.98 -12.68
C ASP A 108 -18.65 26.55 -12.34
N LYS A 109 -19.89 26.43 -11.84
CA LYS A 109 -20.50 25.13 -11.59
C LYS A 109 -20.76 24.41 -12.90
N ILE A 110 -20.38 23.14 -12.96
CA ILE A 110 -20.66 22.27 -14.12
C ILE A 110 -22.17 22.08 -14.31
N PHE A 111 -22.89 21.99 -13.19
CA PHE A 111 -24.34 21.79 -13.15
C PHE A 111 -25.03 23.01 -12.55
N ASP A 112 -25.62 23.85 -13.40
CA ASP A 112 -26.53 24.92 -12.96
C ASP A 112 -27.95 24.38 -12.69
N ILE A 113 -28.04 23.35 -11.84
CA ILE A 113 -29.29 22.73 -11.39
C ILE A 113 -29.17 22.31 -9.93
N THR A 114 -30.31 22.17 -9.26
CA THR A 114 -30.34 21.69 -7.88
C THR A 114 -30.12 20.18 -7.80
N SER A 115 -29.68 19.68 -6.64
CA SER A 115 -29.56 18.24 -6.36
C SER A 115 -30.90 17.51 -6.57
N LYS A 116 -32.01 18.17 -6.25
CA LYS A 116 -33.35 17.64 -6.50
C LYS A 116 -33.60 17.46 -7.99
N ARG A 117 -33.31 18.48 -8.81
CA ARG A 117 -33.52 18.39 -10.26
C ARG A 117 -32.63 17.33 -10.91
N LEU A 118 -31.35 17.22 -10.52
CA LEU A 118 -30.49 16.14 -10.98
C LEU A 118 -31.05 14.77 -10.58
N GLY A 119 -31.59 14.65 -9.37
CA GLY A 119 -32.21 13.41 -8.89
C GLY A 119 -33.49 13.04 -9.66
N ASP A 120 -34.29 14.04 -10.05
CA ASP A 120 -35.49 13.83 -10.88
C ASP A 120 -35.08 13.41 -12.31
N LEU A 121 -34.06 14.04 -12.90
CA LEU A 121 -33.50 13.65 -14.20
C LEU A 121 -32.97 12.20 -14.21
N ILE A 122 -32.30 11.77 -13.14
CA ILE A 122 -31.83 10.38 -12.99
C ILE A 122 -33.02 9.41 -13.01
N LYS A 123 -34.13 9.75 -12.34
CA LYS A 123 -35.33 8.91 -12.34
C LYS A 123 -36.03 8.89 -13.69
N GLU A 124 -36.08 10.03 -14.39
CA GLU A 124 -36.61 10.12 -15.74
C GLU A 124 -35.82 9.22 -16.70
N ALA A 125 -34.48 9.22 -16.62
CA ALA A 125 -33.63 8.33 -17.42
C ALA A 125 -33.78 6.85 -17.02
N ALA A 126 -33.93 6.56 -15.73
CA ALA A 126 -34.18 5.21 -15.22
C ALA A 126 -35.51 4.63 -15.76
N GLU A 127 -36.56 5.45 -15.76
CA GLU A 127 -37.85 5.15 -16.35
C GLU A 127 -37.74 4.89 -17.86
N ALA A 128 -37.05 5.76 -18.59
CA ALA A 128 -36.81 5.59 -20.03
C ALA A 128 -36.05 4.29 -20.34
N THR A 129 -35.05 3.96 -19.52
CA THR A 129 -34.29 2.71 -19.66
C THR A 129 -35.17 1.49 -19.43
N ALA A 130 -36.06 1.52 -18.43
CA ALA A 130 -37.00 0.44 -18.16
C ALA A 130 -37.95 0.21 -19.35
N ILE A 131 -38.49 1.29 -19.92
CA ILE A 131 -39.35 1.23 -21.11
C ILE A 131 -38.60 0.66 -22.32
N ALA A 132 -37.38 1.14 -22.58
CA ALA A 132 -36.60 0.75 -23.76
C ALA A 132 -36.12 -0.71 -23.69
N THR A 133 -35.73 -1.18 -22.50
CA THR A 133 -35.23 -2.54 -22.29
C THR A 133 -36.32 -3.56 -21.97
N GLY A 134 -37.51 -3.11 -21.56
CA GLY A 134 -38.56 -3.95 -20.98
C GLY A 134 -38.21 -4.51 -19.60
N ASN A 135 -37.14 -4.03 -18.96
CA ASN A 135 -36.73 -4.45 -17.62
C ASN A 135 -37.15 -3.42 -16.56
N GLU A 136 -38.16 -3.78 -15.78
CA GLU A 136 -38.75 -2.92 -14.74
C GLU A 136 -37.78 -2.62 -13.58
N ASP A 137 -36.72 -3.40 -13.39
CA ASP A 137 -35.72 -3.17 -12.33
C ASP A 137 -35.02 -1.82 -12.47
N TYR A 138 -34.89 -1.31 -13.71
CA TYR A 138 -34.30 0.01 -13.96
C TYR A 138 -35.06 1.13 -13.25
N ARG A 139 -36.39 1.02 -13.05
CA ARG A 139 -37.21 2.06 -12.40
C ARG A 139 -36.81 2.33 -10.94
N HIS A 140 -36.09 1.39 -10.33
CA HIS A 140 -35.63 1.51 -8.95
C HIS A 140 -34.30 2.25 -8.82
N ILE A 141 -33.64 2.59 -9.92
CA ILE A 141 -32.36 3.30 -9.89
C ILE A 141 -32.52 4.71 -9.30
N THR A 142 -31.67 5.00 -8.33
CA THR A 142 -31.50 6.32 -7.75
C THR A 142 -30.03 6.72 -7.74
N SER A 143 -29.74 7.99 -7.44
CA SER A 143 -28.36 8.46 -7.29
C SER A 143 -27.54 7.69 -6.23
N HIS A 144 -28.20 7.05 -5.27
CA HIS A 144 -27.52 6.28 -4.23
C HIS A 144 -27.04 4.92 -4.75
N ASP A 145 -27.69 4.38 -5.78
CA ASP A 145 -27.32 3.12 -6.41
C ASP A 145 -26.04 3.28 -7.23
N PHE A 146 -25.77 4.46 -7.81
CA PHE A 146 -24.47 4.75 -8.43
C PHE A 146 -23.31 4.72 -7.43
N ARG A 147 -23.52 5.13 -6.18
CA ARG A 147 -22.50 4.96 -5.13
C ARG A 147 -22.31 3.49 -4.73
N ALA A 148 -23.37 2.69 -4.80
CA ALA A 148 -23.28 1.24 -4.61
C ALA A 148 -22.53 0.58 -5.75
N PHE A 149 -22.80 1.00 -6.98
CA PHE A 149 -22.04 0.62 -8.16
C PHE A 149 -20.57 0.96 -7.98
N TYR A 150 -20.20 2.19 -7.60
CA TYR A 150 -18.82 2.57 -7.34
C TYR A 150 -18.14 1.63 -6.33
N ALA A 151 -18.74 1.45 -5.15
CA ALA A 151 -18.14 0.64 -4.08
C ALA A 151 -17.94 -0.81 -4.51
N THR A 152 -18.97 -1.42 -5.12
CA THR A 152 -18.90 -2.81 -5.60
C THR A 152 -17.94 -2.97 -6.76
N ASN A 153 -17.91 -2.02 -7.69
CA ASN A 153 -17.01 -2.04 -8.83
C ASN A 153 -15.55 -1.95 -8.39
N MET A 154 -15.21 -0.96 -7.58
CA MET A 154 -13.84 -0.75 -7.11
C MET A 154 -13.34 -1.90 -6.24
N VAL A 155 -14.12 -2.33 -5.24
CA VAL A 155 -13.67 -3.35 -4.28
C VAL A 155 -13.77 -4.76 -4.86
N ARG A 156 -14.94 -5.15 -5.40
CA ARG A 156 -15.20 -6.56 -5.75
C ARG A 156 -14.80 -6.92 -7.18
N ARG A 157 -14.89 -5.97 -8.11
CA ARG A 157 -14.61 -6.23 -9.55
C ARG A 157 -13.18 -5.88 -9.92
N LEU A 158 -12.71 -4.72 -9.47
CA LEU A 158 -11.35 -4.22 -9.75
C LEU A 158 -10.32 -4.62 -8.68
N GLY A 159 -10.77 -5.08 -7.51
CA GLY A 159 -9.86 -5.53 -6.45
C GLY A 159 -9.05 -4.41 -5.79
N VAL A 160 -9.54 -3.16 -5.87
CA VAL A 160 -8.89 -2.02 -5.21
C VAL A 160 -9.04 -2.18 -3.70
N ASP A 161 -7.96 -1.91 -2.98
CA ASP A 161 -7.93 -1.95 -1.52
C ASP A 161 -9.09 -1.14 -0.91
N ILE A 162 -9.78 -1.75 0.07
CA ILE A 162 -10.98 -1.18 0.65
C ILE A 162 -10.72 0.14 1.39
N GLU A 163 -9.56 0.30 2.03
CA GLU A 163 -9.22 1.54 2.73
C GLU A 163 -9.00 2.68 1.72
N THR A 164 -8.36 2.37 0.59
CA THR A 164 -8.20 3.31 -0.54
C THR A 164 -9.56 3.73 -1.10
N VAL A 165 -10.48 2.79 -1.30
CA VAL A 165 -11.86 3.08 -1.75
C VAL A 165 -12.64 3.89 -0.71
N MET A 166 -12.45 3.60 0.57
CA MET A 166 -13.07 4.32 1.69
C MET A 166 -12.65 5.79 1.73
N GLU A 167 -11.36 6.06 1.55
CA GLU A 167 -10.80 7.41 1.48
C GLU A 167 -11.42 8.20 0.30
N MET A 168 -11.35 7.65 -0.92
CA MET A 168 -11.91 8.29 -2.12
C MET A 168 -13.43 8.54 -2.01
N GLY A 169 -14.17 7.55 -1.50
CA GLY A 169 -15.63 7.59 -1.43
C GLY A 169 -16.22 8.24 -0.17
N SER A 170 -15.39 8.68 0.78
CA SER A 170 -15.79 9.30 2.06
C SER A 170 -16.64 8.39 2.95
N TRP A 171 -16.13 7.18 3.17
CA TRP A 171 -16.65 6.27 4.18
C TRP A 171 -15.71 6.27 5.38
N GLY A 172 -16.11 6.92 6.48
CA GLY A 172 -15.26 7.04 7.68
C GLY A 172 -15.09 5.77 8.51
N SER A 173 -15.65 4.63 8.08
CA SER A 173 -15.44 3.33 8.71
C SER A 173 -15.90 2.19 7.79
N ARG A 174 -15.38 0.98 8.03
CA ARG A 174 -15.83 -0.24 7.34
C ARG A 174 -17.33 -0.48 7.48
N LYS A 175 -17.89 -0.20 8.66
CA LYS A 175 -19.35 -0.27 8.90
C LYS A 175 -20.17 0.66 8.00
N ALA A 176 -19.59 1.77 7.53
CA ALA A 176 -20.28 2.70 6.64
C ALA A 176 -20.30 2.24 5.18
N ILE A 177 -19.27 1.51 4.72
CA ILE A 177 -19.19 0.97 3.35
C ILE A 177 -19.82 -0.42 3.24
N GLU A 178 -19.83 -1.20 4.32
CA GLU A 178 -20.37 -2.57 4.38
C GLU A 178 -21.78 -2.72 3.77
N PRO A 179 -22.76 -1.81 4.00
CA PRO A 179 -24.08 -1.94 3.38
C PRO A 179 -24.07 -1.91 1.86
N TYR A 180 -23.01 -1.38 1.22
CA TYR A 180 -22.83 -1.37 -0.22
C TYR A 180 -22.12 -2.62 -0.74
N LEU A 181 -21.49 -3.40 0.14
CA LEU A 181 -20.77 -4.63 -0.20
C LEU A 181 -21.50 -5.89 0.26
N ALA A 182 -22.58 -5.74 1.04
CA ALA A 182 -23.29 -6.84 1.68
C ALA A 182 -23.97 -7.84 0.73
N SER A 183 -24.33 -7.43 -0.50
CA SER A 183 -24.90 -8.37 -1.48
C SER A 183 -23.78 -9.07 -2.24
N PRO A 184 -23.68 -10.41 -2.19
CA PRO A 184 -22.76 -11.16 -3.07
C PRO A 184 -23.15 -10.90 -4.53
N LEU A 185 -22.16 -10.65 -5.39
CA LEU A 185 -22.40 -10.55 -6.82
C LEU A 185 -22.43 -11.97 -7.43
N PRO A 186 -23.05 -12.16 -8.60
CA PRO A 186 -23.06 -13.46 -9.28
C PRO A 186 -21.65 -14.05 -9.46
N ARG A 187 -20.63 -13.22 -9.70
CA ARG A 187 -19.24 -13.66 -9.79
C ARG A 187 -18.70 -14.19 -8.46
N ASP A 188 -19.05 -13.58 -7.34
CA ASP A 188 -18.62 -14.06 -6.01
C ASP A 188 -19.24 -15.42 -5.73
N LEU A 189 -20.55 -15.56 -6.01
CA LEU A 189 -21.26 -16.83 -5.87
C LEU A 189 -20.65 -17.90 -6.79
N GLN A 190 -20.41 -17.60 -8.05
CA GLN A 190 -19.78 -18.53 -8.99
C GLN A 190 -18.40 -18.98 -8.48
N ASN A 191 -17.57 -18.04 -8.01
CA ASN A 191 -16.24 -18.32 -7.49
C ASN A 191 -16.31 -19.23 -6.26
N ASP A 192 -17.21 -18.96 -5.33
CA ASP A 192 -17.36 -19.75 -4.11
C ASP A 192 -17.92 -21.14 -4.39
N LEU A 193 -18.90 -21.26 -5.31
CA LEU A 193 -19.44 -22.54 -5.74
C LEU A 193 -18.41 -23.36 -6.55
N ALA A 194 -17.61 -22.71 -7.40
CA ALA A 194 -16.53 -23.35 -8.15
C ALA A 194 -15.47 -23.90 -7.18
N ARG A 195 -15.07 -23.12 -6.18
CA ARG A 195 -14.13 -23.56 -5.13
C ARG A 195 -14.70 -24.70 -4.28
N ALA A 196 -15.99 -24.68 -4.00
CA ALA A 196 -16.66 -25.76 -3.28
C ALA A 196 -16.81 -27.05 -4.10
N GLY A 197 -16.49 -27.03 -5.41
CA GLY A 197 -16.61 -28.18 -6.30
C GLY A 197 -18.05 -28.63 -6.54
N VAL A 198 -19.03 -27.74 -6.34
CA VAL A 198 -20.47 -28.07 -6.47
C VAL A 198 -21.04 -27.75 -7.84
N LEU A 199 -20.26 -27.12 -8.72
CA LEU A 199 -20.69 -26.79 -10.07
C LEU A 199 -20.60 -28.03 -10.97
N GLU A 200 -21.71 -28.39 -11.61
CA GLU A 200 -21.76 -29.48 -12.60
C GLU A 200 -21.10 -29.08 -13.94
N ARG A 201 -21.00 -27.78 -14.19
CA ARG A 201 -20.32 -27.23 -15.37
C ARG A 201 -18.84 -27.03 -15.07
N ASP A 202 -18.01 -27.30 -16.08
CA ASP A 202 -16.58 -26.97 -16.03
C ASP A 202 -16.41 -25.44 -16.06
N VAL A 203 -16.31 -24.86 -14.87
CA VAL A 203 -16.11 -23.45 -14.63
C VAL A 203 -14.72 -23.29 -14.02
N PRO A 204 -13.83 -22.44 -14.60
CA PRO A 204 -12.51 -22.22 -14.05
C PRO A 204 -12.60 -21.82 -12.58
N VAL A 205 -11.93 -22.59 -11.73
CA VAL A 205 -11.80 -22.26 -10.30
C VAL A 205 -10.81 -21.09 -10.22
N PRO A 206 -11.24 -19.91 -9.76
CA PRO A 206 -10.31 -18.80 -9.60
C PRO A 206 -9.23 -19.19 -8.58
N PRO A 207 -7.96 -18.80 -8.82
CA PRO A 207 -6.89 -19.07 -7.88
C PRO A 207 -7.26 -18.53 -6.49
N GLN A 208 -6.94 -19.29 -5.45
CA GLN A 208 -6.98 -18.76 -4.09
C GLN A 208 -5.90 -17.67 -4.01
N LEU A 209 -6.30 -16.45 -3.67
CA LEU A 209 -5.39 -15.51 -3.02
C LEU A 209 -5.27 -15.99 -1.58
N ASP A 210 -4.56 -17.11 -1.38
CA ASP A 210 -4.01 -17.46 -0.08
C ASP A 210 -2.80 -16.55 0.20
N GLU A 211 -2.21 -16.65 1.39
CA GLU A 211 -0.97 -15.90 1.71
C GLU A 211 0.10 -16.10 0.62
N PHE A 212 0.10 -17.25 -0.06
CA PHE A 212 0.96 -17.54 -1.21
C PHE A 212 0.60 -16.74 -2.46
N GLY A 213 -0.69 -16.53 -2.76
CA GLY A 213 -1.16 -15.65 -3.82
C GLY A 213 -0.80 -14.18 -3.57
N GLU A 214 -0.87 -13.71 -2.32
CA GLU A 214 -0.35 -12.39 -1.95
C GLU A 214 1.18 -12.31 -2.11
N ILE A 215 1.90 -13.37 -1.74
CA ILE A 215 3.34 -13.47 -1.94
C ILE A 215 3.69 -13.46 -3.43
N LEU A 216 2.96 -14.20 -4.27
CA LEU A 216 3.15 -14.24 -5.73
C LEU A 216 2.85 -12.89 -6.38
N ALA A 217 1.76 -12.22 -5.99
CA ALA A 217 1.45 -10.89 -6.49
C ALA A 217 2.51 -9.85 -6.05
N ARG A 218 3.07 -10.00 -4.84
CA ARG A 218 4.22 -9.20 -4.39
C ARG A 218 5.48 -9.53 -5.16
N LEU A 219 5.75 -10.80 -5.46
CA LEU A 219 6.89 -11.25 -6.25
C LEU A 219 6.82 -10.72 -7.68
N GLU A 220 5.67 -10.80 -8.35
CA GLU A 220 5.48 -10.21 -9.68
C GLU A 220 5.61 -8.68 -9.68
N LYS A 221 5.24 -8.04 -8.58
CA LYS A 221 5.39 -6.58 -8.41
C LYS A 221 6.85 -6.20 -8.16
N ILE A 222 7.60 -7.04 -7.44
CA ILE A 222 9.05 -6.92 -7.24
C ILE A 222 9.79 -7.18 -8.55
N GLU A 223 9.43 -8.22 -9.30
CA GLU A 223 10.00 -8.56 -10.61
C GLU A 223 9.84 -7.43 -11.62
N ARG A 224 8.63 -6.84 -11.67
CA ARG A 224 8.36 -5.64 -12.47
C ARG A 224 9.08 -4.39 -11.98
N ALA A 225 9.23 -4.23 -10.65
CA ALA A 225 9.96 -3.10 -10.07
C ALA A 225 11.49 -3.21 -10.24
N LEU A 226 12.00 -4.43 -10.40
CA LEU A 226 13.42 -4.71 -10.57
C LEU A 226 13.86 -4.84 -12.03
N ASP A 227 12.94 -4.68 -13.00
CA ASP A 227 13.22 -4.83 -14.45
C ASP A 227 14.03 -6.11 -14.74
N LEU A 228 13.68 -7.20 -14.04
CA LEU A 228 14.47 -8.44 -14.02
C LEU A 228 14.55 -9.12 -15.40
N ASP A 229 13.62 -8.83 -16.31
CA ASP A 229 13.69 -9.24 -17.72
C ASP A 229 14.98 -8.73 -18.40
N ARG A 230 15.51 -7.58 -17.95
CA ARG A 230 16.74 -6.99 -18.51
C ARG A 230 18.01 -7.59 -17.92
N VAL A 231 17.97 -8.00 -16.65
CA VAL A 231 19.12 -8.62 -15.96
C VAL A 231 19.29 -10.10 -16.36
N VAL A 232 18.19 -10.78 -16.69
CA VAL A 232 18.24 -12.19 -17.13
C VAL A 232 18.88 -12.35 -18.52
N ASP A 233 18.78 -11.34 -19.39
CA ASP A 233 19.51 -11.32 -20.67
C ASP A 233 21.04 -11.18 -20.45
N ASP A 234 21.48 -10.31 -19.53
CA ASP A 234 22.89 -10.15 -19.17
C ASP A 234 23.51 -11.43 -18.55
N VAL A 235 22.71 -12.23 -17.85
CA VAL A 235 23.17 -13.52 -17.28
C VAL A 235 23.21 -14.62 -18.34
N ARG A 236 22.36 -14.57 -19.37
CA ARG A 236 22.38 -15.51 -20.50
C ARG A 236 23.57 -15.31 -21.43
N ASP A 237 24.13 -14.11 -21.46
CA ASP A 237 25.30 -13.75 -22.26
C ASP A 237 26.64 -14.08 -21.59
N LEU A 238 26.64 -14.58 -20.35
CA LEU A 238 27.83 -15.17 -19.74
C LEU A 238 28.23 -16.42 -20.55
N THR A 239 29.22 -16.23 -21.41
CA THR A 239 29.73 -17.31 -22.25
C THR A 239 30.30 -18.42 -21.38
N THR A 240 30.18 -19.67 -21.82
CA THR A 240 30.76 -20.83 -21.09
C THR A 240 32.26 -20.66 -20.86
N SER A 241 32.95 -19.83 -21.65
CA SER A 241 34.33 -19.41 -21.46
C SER A 241 34.54 -18.54 -20.22
N GLU A 242 33.64 -17.61 -19.91
CA GLU A 242 33.78 -16.70 -18.76
C GLU A 242 33.48 -17.41 -17.44
N VAL A 243 32.47 -18.29 -17.41
CA VAL A 243 32.21 -19.18 -16.27
C VAL A 243 33.39 -20.13 -16.03
N ARG A 244 34.05 -20.61 -17.09
CA ARG A 244 35.23 -21.47 -16.98
C ARG A 244 36.49 -20.70 -16.54
N ALA A 245 36.64 -19.45 -16.98
CA ALA A 245 37.71 -18.57 -16.52
C ALA A 245 37.55 -18.20 -15.04
N LEU A 246 36.32 -17.94 -14.60
CA LEU A 246 36.01 -17.67 -13.20
C LEU A 246 36.26 -18.90 -12.33
N LYS A 247 35.87 -20.08 -12.79
CA LYS A 247 36.16 -21.35 -12.12
C LYS A 247 37.66 -21.60 -11.99
N HIS A 248 38.44 -21.33 -13.04
CA HIS A 248 39.90 -21.46 -12.99
C HIS A 248 40.54 -20.48 -12.00
N HIS A 249 40.03 -19.25 -11.91
CA HIS A 249 40.52 -18.28 -10.93
C HIS A 249 40.17 -18.63 -9.48
N VAL A 250 39.01 -19.25 -9.24
CA VAL A 250 38.64 -19.78 -7.92
C VAL A 250 39.52 -20.97 -7.55
N GLU A 251 39.73 -21.92 -8.47
CA GLU A 251 40.60 -23.09 -8.24
C GLU A 251 42.07 -22.69 -8.03
N GLU A 252 42.59 -21.68 -8.75
CA GLU A 252 43.92 -21.11 -8.52
C GLU A 252 44.04 -20.35 -7.19
N ALA A 253 42.94 -19.74 -6.72
CA ALA A 253 42.91 -19.04 -5.44
C ALA A 253 42.88 -20.03 -4.26
N GLU A 254 42.15 -21.13 -4.38
CA GLU A 254 42.12 -22.22 -3.40
C GLU A 254 43.49 -22.94 -3.33
N THR A 255 44.12 -23.27 -4.46
CA THR A 255 45.46 -23.89 -4.43
C THR A 255 46.54 -22.97 -3.85
N LYS A 256 46.46 -21.65 -4.09
CA LYS A 256 47.35 -20.67 -3.44
C LYS A 256 47.05 -20.47 -1.96
N SER A 257 45.81 -20.68 -1.52
CA SER A 257 45.41 -20.68 -0.11
C SER A 257 46.01 -21.86 0.64
N ASP A 258 45.87 -23.07 0.08
CA ASP A 258 46.34 -24.31 0.70
C ASP A 258 47.88 -24.35 0.81
N GLN A 259 48.60 -23.82 -0.19
CA GLN A 259 50.05 -23.68 -0.13
C GLN A 259 50.50 -22.66 0.93
N ARG A 260 49.76 -21.57 1.13
CA ARG A 260 50.05 -20.57 2.17
C ARG A 260 49.74 -21.10 3.58
N GLU A 261 48.70 -21.91 3.73
CA GLU A 261 48.34 -22.54 5.01
C GLU A 261 49.37 -23.60 5.44
N PHE A 262 49.94 -24.35 4.49
CA PHE A 262 50.98 -25.35 4.74
C PHE A 262 52.35 -24.75 5.10
N GLU A 263 52.72 -23.59 4.55
CA GLU A 263 53.93 -22.86 4.95
C GLU A 263 53.76 -22.13 6.31
N ALA A 264 52.56 -21.60 6.58
CA ALA A 264 52.25 -20.94 7.85
C ALA A 264 52.28 -21.89 9.06
N THR A 265 51.78 -23.12 8.91
CA THR A 265 51.81 -24.14 10.00
C THR A 265 53.21 -24.62 10.35
N ARG A 266 54.15 -24.60 9.40
CA ARG A 266 55.56 -24.95 9.66
C ARG A 266 56.29 -23.86 10.46
N SER A 267 55.97 -22.59 10.25
CA SER A 267 56.53 -21.48 11.04
C SER A 267 55.87 -21.32 12.43
N LEU A 268 54.59 -21.71 12.56
CA LEU A 268 53.87 -21.66 13.85
C LEU A 268 54.41 -22.67 14.87
N ASN A 269 54.85 -23.85 14.42
CA ASN A 269 55.47 -24.85 15.29
C ASN A 269 56.90 -24.48 15.72
N GLU A 270 57.61 -23.63 14.97
CA GLU A 270 58.87 -23.02 15.41
C GLU A 270 58.63 -21.87 16.40
N PHE A 271 57.55 -21.10 16.21
CA PHE A 271 57.16 -20.01 17.10
C PHE A 271 56.65 -20.51 18.47
N VAL A 272 55.81 -21.55 18.51
CA VAL A 272 55.21 -22.11 19.73
C VAL A 272 56.22 -22.76 20.68
N ASN A 273 57.40 -23.18 20.20
CA ASN A 273 58.46 -23.74 21.05
C ASN A 273 59.41 -22.69 21.67
N SER A 274 59.23 -21.39 21.39
CA SER A 274 60.20 -20.35 21.78
C SER A 274 59.69 -19.27 22.73
N VAL A 275 58.40 -19.21 23.10
CA VAL A 275 57.91 -18.17 24.02
C VAL A 275 57.00 -18.76 25.12
N THR A 276 57.69 -19.18 26.18
CA THR A 276 57.38 -18.97 27.60
C THR A 276 56.12 -18.17 27.95
N LEU A 277 55.14 -18.86 28.54
CA LEU A 277 54.77 -18.71 29.96
C LEU A 277 54.57 -17.26 30.48
N ILE A 278 53.46 -16.62 30.09
CA ILE A 278 52.66 -15.78 30.99
C ILE A 278 51.17 -16.13 30.77
N GLY A 279 50.63 -16.91 31.71
CA GLY A 279 49.19 -17.07 31.87
C GLY A 279 48.63 -15.98 32.78
N ALA A 280 47.48 -15.41 32.39
CA ALA A 280 46.41 -14.89 33.24
C ALA A 280 45.45 -14.00 32.42
N ALA A 281 44.53 -14.60 31.64
CA ALA A 281 43.41 -13.83 31.06
C ALA A 281 42.16 -14.67 30.72
N THR A 282 41.99 -15.88 31.26
CA THR A 282 40.84 -16.76 31.00
C THR A 282 39.80 -16.80 32.13
N VAL A 283 39.58 -15.69 32.86
CA VAL A 283 38.58 -15.65 33.95
C VAL A 283 37.53 -14.52 33.81
N TRP A 284 37.62 -13.58 32.86
CA TRP A 284 36.74 -12.40 32.89
C TRP A 284 35.49 -12.40 31.99
N SER A 285 35.29 -13.41 31.12
CA SER A 285 34.12 -13.41 30.21
C SER A 285 32.87 -14.11 30.77
N GLY A 286 32.99 -14.88 31.86
CA GLY A 286 31.87 -15.64 32.44
C GLY A 286 30.92 -14.81 33.34
N LEU A 287 31.40 -13.72 33.94
CA LEU A 287 30.63 -12.93 34.91
C LEU A 287 29.78 -11.81 34.28
N ALA A 288 30.01 -11.47 33.01
CA ALA A 288 29.26 -10.41 32.31
C ALA A 288 27.92 -10.90 31.73
N LEU A 289 27.79 -12.18 31.40
CA LEU A 289 26.56 -12.73 30.81
C LEU A 289 25.46 -12.98 31.85
N ASP A 290 25.82 -13.39 33.07
CA ASP A 290 24.85 -13.72 34.12
C ASP A 290 24.12 -12.48 34.68
N ARG A 291 24.81 -11.33 34.75
CA ARG A 291 24.20 -10.05 35.18
C ARG A 291 23.27 -9.45 34.13
N THR A 292 23.49 -9.73 32.85
CA THR A 292 22.67 -9.20 31.75
C THR A 292 21.37 -10.00 31.63
N VAL A 293 21.43 -11.32 31.77
CA VAL A 293 20.24 -12.18 31.73
C VAL A 293 19.34 -11.92 32.94
N THR A 294 19.89 -11.77 34.14
CA THR A 294 19.08 -11.45 35.34
C THR A 294 18.43 -10.07 35.28
N ARG A 295 19.00 -9.10 34.56
CA ARG A 295 18.41 -7.77 34.36
C ARG A 295 17.26 -7.79 33.35
N ILE A 296 17.43 -8.53 32.24
CA ILE A 296 16.39 -8.69 31.21
C ILE A 296 15.15 -9.40 31.79
N THR A 297 15.34 -10.43 32.60
CA THR A 297 14.22 -11.15 33.23
C THR A 297 13.50 -10.29 34.29
N ARG A 298 14.21 -9.38 34.96
CA ARG A 298 13.61 -8.42 35.90
C ARG A 298 12.80 -7.32 35.18
N GLU A 299 13.31 -6.81 34.06
CA GLU A 299 12.63 -5.79 33.27
C GLU A 299 11.41 -6.37 32.53
N TYR A 300 11.49 -7.60 32.03
CA TYR A 300 10.35 -8.32 31.45
C TYR A 300 9.21 -8.54 32.47
N ASN A 301 9.56 -8.92 33.70
CA ASN A 301 8.58 -9.09 34.78
C ASN A 301 8.03 -7.75 35.32
N ALA A 302 8.80 -6.65 35.23
CA ALA A 302 8.33 -5.30 35.57
C ALA A 302 7.39 -4.72 34.49
N MET A 303 7.67 -4.99 33.21
CA MET A 303 6.83 -4.57 32.08
C MET A 303 5.45 -5.25 32.07
N ASN A 304 5.35 -6.49 32.53
CA ASN A 304 4.06 -7.19 32.67
C ASN A 304 3.27 -6.81 33.93
N ALA A 305 3.85 -6.00 34.84
CA ALA A 305 3.22 -5.60 36.10
C ALA A 305 2.77 -4.13 36.14
N THR A 306 2.91 -3.34 35.07
CA THR A 306 2.54 -1.92 35.12
C THR A 306 1.97 -1.43 33.78
N THR A 307 0.67 -1.15 33.76
CA THR A 307 -0.01 -0.39 32.71
C THR A 307 0.41 1.08 32.78
N ALA A 308 1.58 1.43 32.23
CA ALA A 308 2.00 2.82 32.09
C ALA A 308 2.95 3.00 30.89
N ALA A 309 2.75 4.10 30.17
CA ALA A 309 3.29 4.44 28.86
C ALA A 309 4.80 4.18 28.67
N LEU A 310 5.14 3.48 27.57
CA LEU A 310 6.49 3.36 27.04
C LEU A 310 6.93 4.69 26.40
N THR A 311 8.03 5.27 26.88
CA THR A 311 8.71 6.37 26.20
C THR A 311 9.58 5.83 25.05
N PRO A 312 9.79 6.61 23.97
CA PRO A 312 10.36 6.11 22.70
C PRO A 312 11.82 5.68 22.76
N VAL A 313 12.54 5.97 23.85
CA VAL A 313 14.00 5.83 23.92
C VAL A 313 14.43 4.39 24.18
N ALA A 314 13.65 3.59 24.92
CA ALA A 314 14.00 2.21 25.26
C ALA A 314 13.86 1.20 24.10
N GLY A 315 13.01 1.50 23.10
CA GLY A 315 12.84 0.63 21.92
C GLY A 315 14.01 0.69 20.94
N SER A 316 14.68 1.84 20.87
CA SER A 316 15.73 2.09 19.87
C SER A 316 17.04 1.30 20.12
N SER A 317 17.41 1.11 21.39
CA SER A 317 18.62 0.39 21.80
C SER A 317 18.48 -1.12 21.68
N ALA A 318 17.29 -1.67 21.96
CA ALA A 318 17.02 -3.09 21.75
C ALA A 318 17.02 -3.46 20.25
N TYR A 319 16.49 -2.56 19.40
CA TYR A 319 16.43 -2.78 17.95
C TYR A 319 17.81 -2.74 17.29
N THR A 320 18.68 -1.81 17.70
CA THR A 320 20.05 -1.70 17.16
C THR A 320 20.95 -2.88 17.57
N ILE A 321 20.82 -3.37 18.80
CA ILE A 321 21.55 -4.57 19.25
C ILE A 321 21.07 -5.82 18.50
N GLY A 322 19.76 -5.97 18.30
CA GLY A 322 19.19 -7.05 17.49
C GLY A 322 19.66 -7.03 16.04
N LEU A 323 19.73 -5.84 15.43
CA LEU A 323 20.19 -5.66 14.06
C LEU A 323 21.69 -6.02 13.90
N LEU A 324 22.53 -5.61 14.85
CA LEU A 324 23.96 -5.95 14.84
C LEU A 324 24.21 -7.45 15.03
N ALA A 325 23.41 -8.12 15.84
CA ALA A 325 23.50 -9.56 16.05
C ALA A 325 23.15 -10.38 14.80
N VAL A 326 22.38 -9.81 13.87
CA VAL A 326 22.01 -10.45 12.58
C VAL A 326 23.00 -10.10 11.47
N ILE A 327 23.47 -8.85 11.41
CA ILE A 327 24.34 -8.38 10.32
C ILE A 327 25.77 -8.94 10.44
N LEU A 328 26.33 -9.05 11.66
CA LEU A 328 27.71 -9.54 11.83
C LEU A 328 27.92 -10.98 11.32
N PRO A 329 27.04 -11.95 11.64
CA PRO A 329 27.15 -13.31 11.11
C PRO A 329 27.02 -13.36 9.58
N LEU A 330 26.10 -12.58 9.00
CA LEU A 330 25.91 -12.46 7.55
C LEU A 330 27.15 -11.90 6.85
N MET A 331 27.79 -10.89 7.45
CA MET A 331 29.03 -10.30 6.92
C MET A 331 30.20 -11.28 6.98
N VAL A 332 30.35 -12.04 8.07
CA VAL A 332 31.37 -13.08 8.21
C VAL A 332 31.16 -14.21 7.19
N MET A 333 29.91 -14.62 6.94
CA MET A 333 29.61 -15.64 5.93
C MET A 333 29.79 -15.15 4.50
N SER A 334 29.64 -13.85 4.24
CA SER A 334 29.82 -13.27 2.89
C SER A 334 31.27 -12.94 2.54
N GLY A 335 32.23 -13.13 3.45
CA GLY A 335 33.65 -12.89 3.20
C GLY A 335 34.04 -11.41 3.06
N THR A 336 33.12 -10.47 3.27
CA THR A 336 33.43 -9.04 3.33
C THR A 336 34.15 -8.72 4.62
N ILE A 337 35.48 -8.76 4.60
CA ILE A 337 36.30 -8.25 5.71
C ILE A 337 36.20 -6.73 5.67
N ILE A 338 35.35 -6.17 6.52
CA ILE A 338 35.41 -4.75 6.86
C ILE A 338 36.44 -4.63 7.98
N SER A 339 37.44 -3.74 7.86
CA SER A 339 38.47 -3.59 8.89
C SER A 339 37.84 -3.25 10.25
N LEU A 340 38.51 -3.67 11.34
CA LEU A 340 38.05 -3.42 12.71
C LEU A 340 37.79 -1.92 12.97
N ASP A 341 38.49 -1.04 12.24
CA ASP A 341 38.36 0.41 12.31
C ASP A 341 37.00 0.92 11.82
N VAL A 342 36.39 0.26 10.83
CA VAL A 342 35.06 0.65 10.31
C VAL A 342 33.95 0.20 11.26
N ILE A 343 34.12 -0.96 11.91
CA ILE A 343 33.19 -1.42 12.96
C ILE A 343 33.26 -0.48 14.17
N ALA A 344 34.48 -0.05 14.57
CA ALA A 344 34.66 0.93 15.63
C ALA A 344 34.06 2.30 15.27
N ALA A 345 34.21 2.76 14.02
CA ALA A 345 33.61 4.01 13.54
C ALA A 345 32.07 3.98 13.51
N ALA A 346 31.47 2.87 13.06
CA ALA A 346 30.02 2.69 13.05
C ALA A 346 29.43 2.63 14.46
N THR A 347 30.14 2.03 15.41
CA THR A 347 29.70 1.94 16.81
C THR A 347 29.93 3.25 17.57
N GLY A 348 31.01 3.97 17.26
CA GLY A 348 31.31 5.29 17.85
C GLY A 348 30.34 6.40 17.40
N GLY A 349 29.86 6.37 16.16
CA GLY A 349 28.85 7.32 15.66
C GLY A 349 27.47 7.19 16.34
N VAL A 350 27.10 5.97 16.74
CA VAL A 350 25.82 5.69 17.43
C VAL A 350 25.87 6.08 18.91
N LEU A 351 27.04 6.04 19.55
CA LEU A 351 27.21 6.48 20.95
C LEU A 351 27.48 7.99 21.08
N GLY A 352 28.04 8.64 20.05
CA GLY A 352 28.31 10.08 20.04
C GLY A 352 27.08 10.97 19.87
N SER A 353 25.98 10.46 19.28
CA SER A 353 24.76 11.25 19.03
C SER A 353 23.86 11.43 20.27
N THR A 354 24.25 10.91 21.44
CA THR A 354 23.48 11.04 22.69
C THR A 354 24.04 12.07 23.69
N GLN A 355 25.07 12.85 23.32
CA GLN A 355 25.58 13.95 24.15
C GLN A 355 25.42 15.31 23.46
N PHE A 356 24.22 15.88 23.52
CA PHE A 356 24.04 17.33 23.48
C PHE A 356 23.36 17.75 24.78
N GLU A 357 24.15 18.33 25.69
CA GLU A 357 23.68 18.99 26.91
C GLU A 357 23.04 20.35 26.56
N PHE A 358 21.77 20.53 26.92
CA PHE A 358 21.17 21.85 27.05
C PHE A 358 21.61 22.45 28.39
N GLN A 359 22.62 23.32 28.34
CA GLN A 359 22.95 24.21 29.46
C GLN A 359 22.20 25.53 29.25
N GLY A 360 21.34 25.89 30.22
CA GLY A 360 20.37 26.97 30.09
C GLY A 360 20.93 28.38 30.28
N SER A 361 20.05 29.36 30.02
CA SER A 361 20.07 30.64 30.72
C SER A 361 18.65 31.22 30.75
N ILE A 362 18.03 31.10 31.92
CA ILE A 362 17.07 32.09 32.42
C ILE A 362 17.90 33.33 32.77
N GLU A 363 17.57 34.50 32.22
CA GLU A 363 17.66 35.75 32.99
C GLU A 363 16.84 36.89 32.35
N LYS A 364 15.94 37.42 33.20
CA LYS A 364 15.18 38.69 33.20
C LYS A 364 14.02 38.88 32.22
#